data_AF-A0A396J6W9-F1
#
_entry.id   AF-A0A396J6W9-F1
#
_cell.length_a   1.000
_cell.length_b   1.000
_cell.length_c   1.000
_cell.angle_alpha   90.00
_cell.angle_beta   90.00
_cell.angle_gamma   90.00
#
_symmetry.space_group_name_H-M   'P 1'
#
loop_
_entity.id
_entity.type
_entity.pdbx_description
1 polymer ?
#
loop_
_entity_poly.entity_id
_entity_poly.type
_entity_poly.pdbx_seq_one_letter_code
_entity_poly.pdbx_strand_id
1 'polypeptide(L)'
;MLNYLDLSNANFTGIVPNHLGNLSNLRYLDISDQFSPIMGRDLSWLSALSSLHYLGMDFVNITNSPHELFRAVNKMSSLLELHLSSCNLASLPPSSPFLNRLKCSSLNLVSLSSLN
;
A
#
# COMPACT_ATOMS: atom_id res chain seq x y z
N MET A 1 18.72 9.70 -9.76
CA MET A 1 17.78 8.56 -9.66
C MET A 1 16.76 8.91 -8.59
N LEU A 2 15.47 8.69 -8.84
CA LEU A 2 14.42 9.09 -7.89
C LEU A 2 14.33 8.10 -6.73
N ASN A 3 14.39 8.59 -5.49
CA ASN A 3 14.33 7.76 -4.28
C ASN A 3 13.20 8.16 -3.32
N TYR A 4 12.51 9.27 -3.58
CA TYR A 4 11.46 9.82 -2.74
C TYR A 4 10.37 10.34 -3.65
N LEU A 5 9.14 9.86 -3.46
CA LEU A 5 7.96 10.31 -4.17
C LEU A 5 6.81 10.41 -3.18
N ASP A 6 6.33 11.63 -2.98
CA ASP A 6 5.16 11.92 -2.16
C ASP A 6 4.09 12.53 -3.06
N LEU A 7 3.00 11.80 -3.23
CA LEU A 7 1.79 12.19 -3.96
C LEU A 7 0.59 12.28 -3.00
N SER A 8 0.86 12.36 -1.69
CA SER A 8 -0.20 12.35 -0.69
C SER A 8 -1.07 13.59 -0.78
N ASN A 9 -2.38 13.40 -0.66
CA ASN A 9 -3.40 14.47 -0.71
C ASN A 9 -3.27 15.38 -1.96
N ALA A 10 -2.78 14.82 -3.06
CA ALA A 10 -2.60 15.55 -4.32
C ALA A 10 -3.88 15.66 -5.14
N ASN A 11 -5.01 15.16 -4.62
CA ASN A 11 -6.33 15.21 -5.25
C ASN A 11 -6.36 14.44 -6.58
N PHE A 12 -5.53 13.41 -6.71
CA PHE A 12 -5.57 12.49 -7.83
C PHE A 12 -6.77 11.55 -7.68
N THR A 13 -7.40 11.24 -8.81
CA THR A 13 -8.56 10.34 -8.84
C THR A 13 -8.31 9.20 -9.81
N GLY A 14 -8.98 8.08 -9.60
CA GLY A 14 -8.95 6.96 -10.52
C GLY A 14 -7.92 5.91 -10.12
N ILE A 15 -7.33 5.23 -11.10
CA ILE A 15 -6.50 4.05 -10.87
C ILE A 15 -5.04 4.45 -10.70
N VAL A 16 -4.38 3.92 -9.67
CA VAL A 16 -2.93 4.09 -9.49
C VAL A 16 -2.18 3.46 -10.67
N PRO A 17 -1.40 4.23 -11.44
CA PRO A 17 -0.73 3.70 -12.63
C PRO A 17 0.42 2.76 -12.24
N ASN A 18 0.45 1.57 -12.85
CA ASN A 18 1.48 0.56 -12.61
C ASN A 18 2.90 0.98 -13.02
N HIS A 19 3.03 2.03 -13.83
CA HIS A 19 4.32 2.60 -14.26
C HIS A 19 5.17 3.12 -13.09
N LEU A 20 4.57 3.36 -11.91
CA LEU A 20 5.32 3.63 -10.68
C LEU A 20 6.30 2.50 -10.33
N GLY A 21 6.02 1.26 -10.75
CA GLY A 21 6.94 0.13 -10.61
C GLY A 21 8.28 0.29 -11.34
N ASN A 22 8.38 1.19 -12.32
CA ASN A 22 9.65 1.49 -13.00
C ASN A 22 10.63 2.28 -12.13
N LEU A 23 10.17 2.82 -11.00
CA LEU A 23 10.97 3.62 -10.07
C LEU A 23 11.63 2.72 -9.02
N SER A 24 12.37 1.68 -9.47
CA SER A 24 12.89 0.59 -8.62
C SER A 24 13.84 1.00 -7.50
N ASN A 25 14.39 2.22 -7.55
CA ASN A 25 15.23 2.80 -6.50
C ASN A 25 14.48 3.69 -5.49
N LEU A 26 13.14 3.73 -5.56
CA LEU A 26 12.34 4.39 -4.55
C LEU A 26 12.58 3.76 -3.18
N ARG A 27 12.79 4.63 -2.20
CA ARG A 27 12.89 4.31 -0.77
C ARG A 27 11.66 4.82 -0.01
N TYR A 28 11.00 5.84 -0.54
CA TYR A 28 9.80 6.42 0.04
C TYR A 28 8.76 6.61 -1.05
N LEU A 29 7.58 6.04 -0.85
CA LEU A 29 6.42 6.23 -1.69
C LEU A 29 5.20 6.51 -0.81
N ASP A 30 4.56 7.65 -1.01
CA ASP A 30 3.26 7.95 -0.43
C ASP A 30 2.27 8.31 -1.54
N ILE A 31 1.15 7.58 -1.61
CA ILE A 31 0.04 7.79 -2.54
C ILE A 31 -1.29 7.91 -1.81
N SER A 32 -1.26 8.21 -0.51
CA SER A 32 -2.45 8.34 0.32
C SER A 32 -3.29 9.55 -0.07
N ASP A 33 -4.62 9.45 -0.02
CA ASP A 33 -5.47 10.61 -0.26
C ASP A 33 -6.82 10.45 0.46
N GLN A 34 -7.05 11.29 1.47
CA GLN A 34 -8.26 11.23 2.27
C GLN A 34 -9.50 11.75 1.52
N PHE A 35 -9.31 12.64 0.54
CA PHE A 35 -10.38 13.45 -0.03
C PHE A 35 -10.79 13.00 -1.43
N SER A 36 -9.91 12.30 -2.14
CA SER A 36 -10.12 11.85 -3.51
C SER A 36 -10.15 10.33 -3.67
N PRO A 37 -11.05 9.77 -4.50
CA PRO A 37 -11.14 8.33 -4.69
C PRO A 37 -9.97 7.81 -5.55
N ILE A 38 -9.02 7.19 -4.89
CA ILE A 38 -7.90 6.45 -5.51
C ILE A 38 -8.17 4.95 -5.43
N MET A 39 -7.95 4.24 -6.55
CA MET A 39 -8.18 2.81 -6.69
C MET A 39 -6.86 2.08 -6.97
N GLY A 40 -6.47 1.18 -6.07
CA GLY A 40 -5.48 0.14 -6.34
C GLY A 40 -6.18 -1.08 -6.92
N ARG A 41 -6.39 -1.15 -8.24
CA ARG A 41 -6.97 -2.34 -8.91
C ARG A 41 -5.94 -3.42 -9.21
N ASP A 42 -4.70 -3.03 -9.47
CA ASP A 42 -3.56 -3.91 -9.65
C ASP A 42 -2.38 -3.30 -8.88
N LEU A 43 -1.85 -4.08 -7.93
CA LEU A 43 -0.75 -3.70 -7.07
C LEU A 43 0.47 -4.61 -7.26
N SER A 44 0.48 -5.44 -8.31
CA SER A 44 1.60 -6.33 -8.62
C SER A 44 2.92 -5.58 -8.86
N TRP A 45 2.84 -4.36 -9.41
CA TRP A 45 3.97 -3.45 -9.66
C TRP A 45 4.73 -3.07 -8.38
N LEU A 46 4.09 -3.10 -7.20
CA LEU A 46 4.78 -2.87 -5.93
C LEU A 46 5.91 -3.87 -5.72
N SER A 47 5.80 -5.09 -6.26
CA SER A 47 6.88 -6.11 -6.16
C SER A 47 8.19 -5.68 -6.82
N ALA A 48 8.16 -4.70 -7.75
CA ALA A 48 9.35 -4.15 -8.38
C ALA A 48 10.08 -3.12 -7.50
N LEU A 49 9.43 -2.62 -6.45
CA LEU A 49 9.94 -1.60 -5.55
C LEU A 49 10.64 -2.22 -4.32
N SER A 50 11.63 -3.08 -4.57
CA SER A 50 12.34 -3.84 -3.52
C SER A 50 13.19 -2.99 -2.57
N SER A 51 13.49 -1.76 -2.95
CA SER A 51 14.27 -0.79 -2.15
C SER A 51 13.42 0.05 -1.19
N LEU A 52 12.10 -0.11 -1.18
CA LEU A 52 11.21 0.70 -0.34
C LEU A 52 11.47 0.48 1.15
N HIS A 53 11.55 1.58 1.89
CA HIS A 53 11.54 1.62 3.35
C HIS A 53 10.18 2.09 3.88
N TYR A 54 9.49 2.96 3.15
CA TYR A 54 8.20 3.55 3.53
C TYR A 54 7.18 3.39 2.41
N LEU A 55 6.00 2.86 2.75
CA LEU A 55 4.86 2.79 1.85
C LEU A 55 3.60 3.37 2.52
N GLY A 56 3.18 4.52 2.02
CA GLY A 56 1.93 5.19 2.37
C GLY A 56 0.84 4.92 1.33
N MET A 57 -0.25 4.28 1.75
CA MET A 57 -1.42 4.02 0.90
C MET A 57 -2.72 4.23 1.66
N ASP A 58 -2.70 4.98 2.77
CA ASP A 58 -3.90 5.30 3.53
C ASP A 58 -4.99 5.83 2.58
N PHE A 59 -6.24 5.39 2.78
CA PHE A 59 -7.42 5.75 1.99
C PHE A 59 -7.42 5.29 0.51
N VAL A 60 -6.42 4.52 0.07
CA VAL A 60 -6.46 3.88 -1.25
C VAL A 60 -7.42 2.68 -1.21
N ASN A 61 -8.44 2.67 -2.08
CA ASN A 61 -9.36 1.54 -2.20
C ASN A 61 -8.65 0.35 -2.88
N ILE A 62 -8.39 -0.71 -2.11
CA ILE A 62 -7.72 -1.93 -2.58
C ILE A 62 -8.63 -3.17 -2.53
N THR A 63 -9.96 -3.01 -2.48
CA THR A 63 -10.91 -4.13 -2.33
C THR A 63 -10.70 -5.26 -3.34
N ASN A 64 -10.19 -4.94 -4.54
CA ASN A 64 -9.96 -5.91 -5.61
C ASN A 64 -8.53 -6.47 -5.69
N SER A 65 -7.58 -5.96 -4.91
CA SER A 65 -6.19 -6.42 -4.96
C SER A 65 -5.46 -6.52 -3.61
N PRO A 66 -6.11 -7.00 -2.53
CA PRO A 66 -5.42 -7.16 -1.26
C PRO A 66 -4.33 -8.23 -1.34
N HIS A 67 -4.54 -9.29 -2.13
CA HIS A 67 -3.59 -10.39 -2.27
C HIS A 67 -2.29 -9.95 -2.96
N GLU A 68 -2.38 -9.13 -4.01
CA GLU A 68 -1.24 -8.55 -4.73
C GLU A 68 -0.42 -7.65 -3.82
N LEU A 69 -1.09 -6.79 -3.03
CA LEU A 69 -0.44 -5.94 -2.03
C LEU A 69 0.36 -6.76 -1.04
N PHE A 70 -0.27 -7.73 -0.37
CA PHE A 70 0.42 -8.51 0.66
C PHE A 70 1.50 -9.41 0.07
N ARG A 71 1.33 -9.92 -1.15
CA ARG A 71 2.39 -10.66 -1.86
C ARG A 71 3.59 -9.76 -2.15
N ALA A 72 3.38 -8.51 -2.54
CA ALA A 72 4.45 -7.54 -2.77
C ALA A 72 5.15 -7.17 -1.46
N VAL A 73 4.40 -6.77 -0.44
CA VAL A 73 4.93 -6.39 0.89
C VAL A 73 5.71 -7.54 1.53
N ASN A 74 5.26 -8.79 1.36
CA ASN A 74 5.99 -9.95 1.84
C ASN A 74 7.39 -10.11 1.20
N LYS A 75 7.55 -9.70 -0.06
CA LYS A 75 8.84 -9.74 -0.78
C LYS A 75 9.74 -8.54 -0.48
N MET A 76 9.19 -7.45 0.03
CA MET A 76 9.95 -6.26 0.40
C MET A 76 10.68 -6.51 1.73
N SER A 77 11.94 -6.93 1.66
CA SER A 77 12.79 -7.12 2.83
C SER A 77 13.22 -5.81 3.48
N SER A 78 13.29 -4.72 2.71
CA SER A 78 13.74 -3.41 3.15
C SER A 78 12.63 -2.58 3.83
N LEU A 79 11.36 -2.98 3.71
CA LEU A 79 10.23 -2.18 4.19
C LEU A 79 10.23 -2.07 5.72
N LEU A 80 10.17 -0.84 6.22
CA LEU A 80 10.20 -0.50 7.65
C LEU A 80 8.85 0.05 8.12
N GLU A 81 8.13 0.75 7.26
CA GLU A 81 6.90 1.46 7.60
C GLU A 81 5.82 1.21 6.53
N LEU A 82 4.62 0.86 6.98
CA LEU A 82 3.48 0.53 6.13
C LEU A 82 2.19 1.16 6.67
N HIS A 83 1.53 1.96 5.86
CA HIS A 83 0.30 2.66 6.20
C HIS A 83 -0.83 2.24 5.25
N LEU A 84 -1.84 1.54 5.79
CA LEU A 84 -3.01 1.01 5.05
C LEU A 84 -4.32 1.30 5.78
N SER A 85 -4.38 2.43 6.47
CA SER A 85 -5.57 2.91 7.17
C SER A 85 -6.67 3.20 6.15
N SER A 86 -7.90 2.79 6.43
CA SER A 86 -9.06 3.10 5.57
C SER A 86 -8.95 2.58 4.12
N CYS A 87 -8.21 1.49 3.89
CA CYS A 87 -8.05 0.89 2.55
C CYS A 87 -9.14 -0.13 2.16
N ASN A 88 -10.27 -0.19 2.89
CA ASN A 88 -11.32 -1.20 2.70
C ASN A 88 -10.80 -2.65 2.81
N LEU A 89 -9.82 -2.89 3.69
CA LEU A 89 -9.31 -4.24 4.00
C LEU A 89 -10.32 -4.99 4.89
N ALA A 90 -10.84 -6.10 4.37
CA ALA A 90 -11.75 -6.97 5.12
C ALA A 90 -10.99 -7.83 6.16
N SER A 91 -9.81 -8.33 5.80
CA SER A 91 -8.95 -9.11 6.69
C SER A 91 -7.50 -9.09 6.22
N LEU A 92 -6.57 -9.36 7.16
CA LEU A 92 -5.18 -9.64 6.86
C LEU A 92 -5.00 -11.13 6.52
N PRO A 93 -3.99 -11.49 5.69
CA PRO A 93 -3.66 -12.88 5.46
C PRO A 93 -3.25 -13.57 6.78
N PRO A 94 -3.62 -14.86 6.98
CA PRO A 94 -3.41 -15.58 8.24
C PRO A 94 -1.96 -15.61 8.71
N SER A 95 -1.01 -15.62 7.77
CA SER A 95 0.40 -15.40 8.02
C SER A 95 0.80 -14.05 7.42
N SER A 96 1.07 -13.09 8.29
CA SER A 96 1.54 -11.75 7.91
C SER A 96 2.99 -11.56 8.41
N PRO A 97 3.98 -12.30 7.88
CA PRO A 97 5.36 -12.27 8.38
C PRO A 97 6.02 -10.91 8.18
N PHE A 98 5.48 -10.07 7.30
CA PHE A 98 5.90 -8.70 7.13
C PHE A 98 5.69 -7.86 8.40
N LEU A 99 4.63 -8.10 9.18
CA LEU A 99 4.33 -7.32 10.39
C LEU A 99 5.45 -7.38 11.42
N ASN A 100 6.09 -8.54 11.56
CA ASN A 100 7.19 -8.75 12.50
C ASN A 100 8.47 -7.95 12.15
N ARG A 101 8.57 -7.45 10.92
CA ARG A 101 9.73 -6.65 10.45
C ARG A 101 9.47 -5.15 10.47
N LEU A 102 8.20 -4.75 10.47
CA LEU A 102 7.83 -3.34 10.42
C LEU A 102 8.11 -2.70 11.78
N LYS A 103 8.69 -1.49 11.74
CA LYS A 103 8.86 -0.64 12.92
C LYS A 103 7.54 0.03 13.29
N CYS A 104 6.78 0.46 12.28
CA CYS A 104 5.47 1.06 12.43
C CYS A 104 4.52 0.50 11.37
N SER A 105 3.30 0.16 11.79
CA SER A 105 2.22 -0.20 10.89
C SER A 105 0.92 0.45 11.36
N SER A 106 0.20 1.08 10.43
CA SER A 106 -1.15 1.59 10.66
C SER A 106 -2.12 0.80 9.80
N LEU A 107 -2.95 -0.04 10.44
CA LEU A 107 -3.90 -0.93 9.78
C LEU A 107 -5.27 -0.74 10.42
N ASN A 108 -6.26 -0.27 9.65
CA ASN A 108 -7.65 -0.24 10.08
C ASN A 108 -8.45 -1.24 9.24
N LEU A 109 -8.89 -2.32 9.88
CA LEU A 109 -9.75 -3.33 9.27
C LEU A 109 -11.20 -2.91 9.42
N VAL A 110 -11.96 -2.90 8.32
CA VAL A 110 -13.42 -2.78 8.38
C VAL A 110 -13.97 -4.19 8.37
N SER A 111 -14.32 -4.72 9.55
CA SER A 111 -15.02 -5.99 9.61
C SER A 111 -16.43 -5.82 9.05
N LEU A 112 -16.75 -6.54 7.96
CA LEU A 112 -18.13 -6.67 7.47
C LEU A 112 -19.03 -7.47 8.44
N SER A 113 -18.49 -7.99 9.55
CA SER A 113 -19.27 -8.69 10.58
C SER A 113 -20.13 -7.77 11.46
N SER A 114 -20.14 -6.46 11.22
CA SER A 114 -20.91 -5.48 12.00
C SER A 114 -22.23 -5.04 11.34
N LEU A 115 -22.61 -5.64 10.21
CA LEU A 115 -23.79 -5.26 9.41
C LEU A 115 -24.84 -6.37 9.22
N ASN A 116 -24.91 -7.37 10.12
CA ASN A 116 -26.02 -8.33 10.19
C ASN A 116 -26.41 -8.63 11.64
#